data_AF-A0A9P6X8F8-F1
#
_entry.id   AF-A0A9P6X8F8-F1
#
_cell.length_a   1.000
_cell.length_b   1.000
_cell.length_c   1.000
_cell.angle_alpha   90.00
_cell.angle_beta   90.00
_cell.angle_gamma   90.00
#
_symmetry.space_group_name_H-M   'P 1'
#
loop_
_entity.id
_entity.type
_entity.pdbx_description
1 polymer ?
#
loop_
_entity_poly.entity_id
_entity_poly.type
_entity_poly.pdbx_seq_one_letter_code
_entity_poly.pdbx_strand_id
1 'polypeptide(L)' 'MEGSKCGKEVLRKEGERSDERNIVSTVKWGGDGAMAWGCFWEGGFGPLEIIDTGPVDQETYVNVFVN' A
#
# COMPACT_ATOMS: atom_id res chain seq x y z
N MET A 1 17.13 -5.12 -7.75
CA MET A 1 15.84 -4.61 -7.23
C MET A 1 15.89 -4.76 -5.73
N GLU A 2 16.08 -3.66 -5.01
CA GLU A 2 16.20 -3.67 -3.55
C GLU A 2 14.79 -3.59 -2.94
N GLY A 3 14.36 -4.67 -2.29
CA GLY A 3 13.05 -4.75 -1.64
C GLY A 3 13.02 -3.98 -0.31
N SER A 4 11.86 -3.44 0.04
CA SER A 4 11.64 -2.70 1.28
C SER A 4 12.00 -3.53 2.53
N LYS A 5 12.82 -2.97 3.43
CA LYS A 5 13.30 -3.59 4.69
C LYS A 5 12.26 -3.58 5.83
N CYS A 6 10.99 -3.35 5.53
CA CYS A 6 9.93 -3.43 6.54
C CYS A 6 9.61 -4.91 6.82
N GLY A 7 10.46 -5.55 7.62
CA GLY A 7 10.31 -6.95 8.03
C GLY A 7 9.05 -7.11 8.88
N LYS A 8 7.91 -7.35 8.25
CA LYS A 8 6.68 -7.72 8.96
C LYS A 8 6.84 -9.11 9.54
N GLU A 9 6.43 -9.19 10.80
CA GLU A 9 6.68 -10.31 11.68
C GLU A 9 5.57 -11.36 11.52
N VAL A 10 5.82 -12.38 10.67
CA VAL A 10 4.85 -13.48 10.44
C VAL A 10 4.97 -14.55 11.54
N LEU A 11 3.85 -15.12 11.96
CA LEU A 11 3.80 -16.23 12.92
C LEU A 11 4.54 -17.45 12.35
N ARG A 12 5.59 -17.87 13.05
CA ARG A 12 6.36 -19.10 12.78
C ARG A 12 6.78 -19.71 14.12
N LYS A 13 7.26 -20.96 14.09
CA LYS A 13 7.86 -21.59 15.27
C LYS A 13 9.09 -20.79 15.71
N GLU A 14 9.36 -20.84 17.01
CA GLU A 14 10.51 -20.17 17.62
C GLU A 14 11.81 -20.66 16.97
N GLY A 15 12.68 -19.73 16.55
CA GLY A 15 13.92 -20.03 15.82
C GLY A 15 13.80 -20.19 14.30
N GLU A 16 12.60 -20.43 13.74
CA GLU A 16 12.40 -20.63 12.29
C GLU A 16 11.99 -19.34 11.55
N ARG A 17 11.79 -18.25 12.30
CA ARG A 17 11.14 -17.03 11.80
C ARG A 17 11.89 -16.35 10.65
N SER A 18 13.21 -16.29 10.78
CA SER A 18 14.12 -15.58 9.87
C SER A 18 15.03 -16.52 9.07
N ASP A 19 14.72 -17.83 9.05
CA ASP A 19 15.46 -18.78 8.22
C ASP A 19 15.26 -18.41 6.74
N GLU A 20 16.35 -18.15 6.03
CA GLU A 20 16.33 -17.77 4.60
C GLU A 20 15.63 -18.83 3.74
N ARG A 21 15.66 -20.11 4.15
CA ARG A 21 14.93 -21.19 3.47
C ARG A 21 13.41 -21.02 3.52
N ASN A 22 12.91 -20.28 4.51
CA ASN A 22 11.51 -19.98 4.71
C ASN A 22 11.10 -18.61 4.13
N ILE A 23 12.03 -17.86 3.53
CA ILE A 23 11.81 -16.52 2.98
C ILE A 23 12.01 -16.56 1.47
N VAL A 24 10.91 -16.57 0.73
CA VAL A 24 10.94 -16.35 -0.72
C VAL A 24 10.86 -14.84 -0.97
N SER A 25 11.84 -14.27 -1.65
CA SER A 25 11.81 -12.86 -2.03
C SER A 25 10.63 -12.59 -2.95
N THR A 26 9.73 -11.70 -2.56
CA THR A 26 8.63 -11.21 -3.41
C THR A 26 8.56 -9.69 -3.36
N VAL A 27 8.12 -9.12 -4.47
CA VAL A 27 7.87 -7.67 -4.61
C VAL A 27 6.47 -7.28 -4.13
N LYS A 28 5.56 -8.23 -3.93
CA LYS A 28 4.22 -8.02 -3.39
C LYS A 28 3.92 -9.08 -2.33
N TRP A 29 3.55 -8.62 -1.15
CA TRP A 29 3.06 -9.45 -0.06
C TRP A 29 1.54 -9.37 -0.01
N GLY A 30 0.89 -10.39 0.58
CA GLY A 30 -0.51 -10.27 0.99
C GLY A 30 -0.68 -9.25 2.13
N GLY A 31 -1.90 -9.13 2.66
CA GLY A 31 -2.23 -8.11 3.66
C GLY A 31 -2.84 -6.84 3.06
N ASP A 32 -3.22 -6.92 1.79
CA ASP A 32 -3.94 -5.90 1.03
C ASP A 32 -3.18 -4.56 0.86
N GLY A 33 -3.72 -3.69 0.02
CA GLY A 33 -3.19 -2.34 -0.19
C GLY A 33 -4.32 -1.32 -0.30
N ALA A 34 -4.17 -0.18 0.34
CA ALA A 34 -5.09 0.95 0.15
C ALA A 34 -4.59 1.82 -1.00
N MET A 35 -5.51 2.23 -1.88
CA MET A 35 -5.25 3.29 -2.86
C MET A 35 -5.71 4.62 -2.29
N ALA A 36 -4.90 5.66 -2.44
CA ALA A 36 -5.26 7.00 -2.01
C ALA A 36 -4.93 8.01 -3.11
N TRP A 37 -5.79 9.00 -3.29
CA TRP A 37 -5.56 10.15 -4.14
C TRP A 37 -5.48 11.39 -3.27
N GLY A 38 -4.51 12.26 -3.54
CA GLY A 38 -4.46 13.55 -2.86
C GLY A 38 -3.77 14.60 -3.69
N CYS A 39 -4.00 15.86 -3.33
CA CYS A 39 -3.38 17.01 -3.97
C CYS A 39 -2.61 17.87 -2.96
N PHE A 40 -1.65 18.65 -3.43
CA PHE A 40 -0.87 19.56 -2.60
C PHE A 40 -0.49 20.80 -3.41
N TRP A 41 -0.20 21.89 -2.70
CA TRP A 41 0.25 23.15 -3.26
C TRP A 41 1.25 23.82 -2.30
N GLU A 42 1.85 24.93 -2.69
CA GLU A 42 2.85 25.63 -1.87
C GLU A 42 2.33 25.98 -0.47
N GLY A 43 1.03 26.25 -0.34
CA GLY A 43 0.35 26.55 0.93
C GLY A 43 0.03 25.33 1.80
N GLY A 44 0.27 24.10 1.34
CA GLY A 44 0.09 22.88 2.12
C GLY A 44 -0.63 21.75 1.38
N PHE A 45 -1.14 20.79 2.15
CA PHE A 45 -1.86 19.64 1.62
C PHE A 45 -3.31 20.01 1.32
N GLY A 46 -3.78 19.60 0.14
CA GLY A 46 -5.19 19.58 -0.20
C GLY A 46 -5.85 18.27 0.26
N PRO A 47 -7.08 17.97 -0.22
CA PRO A 47 -7.80 16.75 0.14
C PRO A 47 -6.99 15.48 -0.12
N LEU A 48 -7.16 14.50 0.78
CA LEU A 48 -6.64 13.14 0.66
C LEU A 48 -7.82 12.17 0.78
N GLU A 49 -8.14 11.51 -0.33
CA GLU A 49 -9.25 10.58 -0.48
C GLU A 49 -8.74 9.14 -0.57
N ILE A 50 -9.39 8.23 0.16
CA ILE A 50 -9.13 6.79 0.06
C ILE A 50 -10.06 6.22 -1.02
N ILE A 51 -9.49 5.49 -1.97
CA ILE A 51 -10.20 4.88 -3.09
C ILE A 51 -10.45 3.41 -2.78
N ASP A 52 -11.66 3.11 -2.33
CA ASP A 52 -12.07 1.75 -1.95
C ASP A 52 -12.75 0.99 -3.10
N THR A 53 -13.17 1.69 -4.16
CA THR A 53 -13.93 1.13 -5.29
C THR A 53 -13.06 0.79 -6.48
N GLY A 54 -12.22 -0.24 -6.35
CA GLY A 54 -11.55 -0.89 -7.49
C GLY A 54 -10.78 0.09 -8.42
N PRO A 55 -10.64 -0.23 -9.72
CA PRO A 55 -9.98 0.65 -10.67
C PRO A 55 -10.71 1.99 -10.78
N VAL A 56 -9.95 3.09 -10.77
CA VAL A 56 -10.49 4.44 -10.95
C VAL A 56 -10.89 4.62 -12.41
N ASP A 57 -12.20 4.74 -12.65
CA ASP A 57 -12.74 5.19 -13.92
C ASP A 57 -12.96 6.71 -13.93
N GLN A 58 -13.40 7.23 -15.08
CA GLN A 58 -13.60 8.66 -15.27
C GLN A 58 -14.66 9.24 -14.32
N GLU A 59 -15.73 8.49 -14.03
CA GLU A 59 -16.79 8.94 -13.14
C GLU A 59 -16.28 9.02 -11.69
N THR A 60 -15.60 7.97 -11.23
CA THR A 60 -14.94 7.92 -9.94
C THR A 60 -13.94 9.07 -9.79
N TYR A 61 -13.16 9.34 -10.83
CA TYR A 61 -12.19 10.44 -10.83
C TYR A 61 -12.87 11.81 -10.73
N VAL A 62 -13.95 12.05 -11.48
CA VAL A 62 -14.70 13.33 -11.40
C VAL A 62 -15.32 13.49 -10.01
N ASN A 63 -15.87 12.42 -9.44
CA ASN A 63 -16.47 12.46 -8.10
C ASN A 63 -15.47 12.85 -7.01
N VAL A 64 -14.19 12.48 -7.15
CA VAL A 64 -13.11 12.88 -6.23
C VAL A 64 -12.90 14.42 -6.20
N PHE A 65 -13.25 15.16 -7.25
CA PHE A 65 -13.18 16.63 -7.27
C PHE A 65 -14.45 17.33 -6.77
N VAL A 66 -15.56 16.60 -6.62
CA VAL A 66 -16.85 17.16 -6.22
C VAL A 66 -17.03 17.16 -4.69
N ASN A 67 -16.31 16.27 -3.99
CA ASN A 67 -16.29 16.19 -2.52
C ASN A 67 -15.42 17.25 -1.85
#